data_AF-A0A1K0GTB6-F1
#
_entry.id   AF-A0A1K0GTB6-F1
#
_cell.length_a   1.000
_cell.length_b   1.000
_cell.length_c   1.000
_cell.angle_alpha   90.00
_cell.angle_beta   90.00
_cell.angle_gamma   90.00
#
_symmetry.space_group_name_H-M   'P 1'
#
loop_
_entity.id
_entity.type
_entity.pdbx_description
1 polymer ?
#
loop_
_entity_poly.entity_id
_entity_poly.type
_entity_poly.pdbx_seq_one_letter_code
_entity_poly.pdbx_strand_id
1 'polypeptide(L)'
;MTKMSSNLSRRNKSLKQILQSEREAEMRAAGQKFKERKRKEAMPQKSRLVGAALQAVARREERERLAKEAKKAVAGEDGQEEVKKEEAVDVEMKEKQAEGEADGVEEENEGEKRDLPSYSSVEAPPSLQPAKKYCDVTGLIAPYTDPKSGLRYHSVEVYEIIKQFGPGVDNAYLSLRGDGSQIK
;
A
#
# COMPACT_ATOMS: atom_id res chain seq x y z
N MET A 1 24.63 -1.76 30.94
CA MET A 1 25.17 -3.11 30.62
C MET A 1 26.37 -2.99 29.70
N THR A 2 27.51 -3.53 30.15
CA THR A 2 28.81 -3.52 29.49
C THR A 2 28.73 -4.28 28.15
N LYS A 3 29.01 -3.61 27.02
CA LYS A 3 29.10 -4.27 25.71
C LYS A 3 30.41 -5.06 25.65
N MET A 4 30.39 -6.29 26.14
CA MET A 4 31.48 -7.25 25.91
C MET A 4 31.73 -7.32 24.39
N SER A 5 32.96 -7.07 23.96
CA SER A 5 33.29 -7.08 22.53
C SER A 5 32.90 -8.43 21.93
N SER A 6 32.24 -8.41 20.77
CA SER A 6 31.69 -9.58 20.07
C SER A 6 32.72 -10.70 19.85
N ASN A 7 34.00 -10.36 19.89
CA ASN A 7 35.13 -11.27 19.76
C ASN A 7 35.48 -12.08 21.00
N LEU A 8 35.01 -11.72 22.21
CA LEU A 8 35.29 -12.49 23.42
C LEU A 8 34.31 -13.66 23.60
N SER A 9 33.05 -13.47 23.19
CA SER A 9 31.98 -14.47 23.28
C SER A 9 32.11 -15.63 22.29
N ARG A 10 32.87 -15.45 21.20
CA ARG A 10 33.08 -16.46 20.15
C ARG A 10 34.21 -17.45 20.45
N ARG A 11 35.15 -17.12 21.33
CA ARG A 11 36.41 -17.90 21.50
C ARG A 11 36.22 -19.27 22.16
N ASN A 12 35.19 -19.43 23.00
CA ASN A 12 35.00 -20.66 23.78
C ASN A 12 33.76 -21.47 23.33
N LYS A 13 33.23 -21.22 22.12
CA LYS A 13 32.01 -21.87 21.62
C LYS A 13 32.33 -22.74 20.40
N SER A 14 31.70 -23.89 20.33
CA SER A 14 31.81 -24.76 19.15
C SER A 14 31.16 -24.09 17.94
N LEU A 15 31.62 -24.44 16.72
CA LEU A 15 31.08 -23.87 15.47
C LEU A 15 29.55 -24.03 15.37
N LYS A 16 29.01 -25.16 15.81
CA LYS A 16 27.56 -25.42 15.84
C LYS A 16 26.82 -24.43 16.73
N GLN A 17 27.35 -24.11 17.92
CA GLN A 17 26.76 -23.14 18.83
C GLN A 17 26.84 -21.71 18.30
N ILE A 18 27.91 -21.38 17.57
CA ILE A 18 28.05 -20.06 16.92
C ILE A 18 26.96 -19.89 15.87
N LEU A 19 26.84 -20.84 14.94
CA LEU A 19 25.85 -20.78 13.85
C LEU A 19 24.40 -20.76 14.36
N GLN A 20 24.10 -21.54 15.40
CA GLN A 20 22.76 -21.53 16.01
C GLN A 20 22.46 -20.18 16.67
N SER A 21 23.43 -19.59 17.37
CA SER A 21 23.27 -18.27 17.99
C SER A 21 23.15 -17.13 16.98
N GLU A 22 23.84 -17.23 15.84
CA GLU A 22 23.73 -16.26 14.74
C GLU A 22 22.35 -16.35 14.08
N ARG A 23 21.87 -17.57 13.78
CA ARG A 23 20.52 -17.80 13.25
C ARG A 23 19.42 -17.28 14.19
N GLU A 24 19.54 -17.52 15.49
CA GLU A 24 18.58 -17.01 16.49
C GLU A 24 18.65 -15.49 16.66
N ALA A 25 19.84 -14.89 16.53
CA ALA A 25 20.01 -13.44 16.56
C ALA A 25 19.41 -12.79 15.31
N GLU A 26 19.57 -13.40 14.14
CA GLU A 26 18.95 -12.97 12.88
C GLU A 26 17.42 -13.05 12.95
N MET A 27 16.87 -14.14 13.50
CA MET A 27 15.42 -14.28 13.68
C MET A 27 14.86 -13.23 14.67
N ARG A 28 15.58 -12.92 15.75
CA ARG A 28 15.19 -11.81 16.65
C ARG A 28 15.31 -10.45 15.97
N ALA A 29 16.36 -10.21 15.18
CA ALA A 29 16.54 -8.95 14.46
C ALA A 29 15.46 -8.76 13.38
N ALA A 30 15.08 -9.82 12.66
CA ALA A 30 13.98 -9.82 11.72
C ALA A 30 12.64 -9.55 12.44
N GLY A 31 12.40 -10.20 13.58
CA GLY A 31 11.21 -9.97 14.40
C GLY A 31 11.12 -8.54 14.96
N GLN A 32 12.26 -7.94 15.35
CA GLN A 32 12.31 -6.54 15.77
C GLN A 32 12.05 -5.58 14.61
N LYS A 33 12.64 -5.82 13.43
CA LYS A 33 12.38 -5.03 12.22
C LYS A 33 10.91 -5.08 11.80
N PHE A 34 10.26 -6.24 11.94
CA PHE A 34 8.82 -6.39 11.66
C PHE A 34 7.97 -5.58 12.65
N LYS A 35 8.28 -5.65 13.96
CA LYS A 35 7.61 -4.85 14.99
C LYS A 35 7.82 -3.34 14.79
N GLU A 36 9.00 -2.92 14.37
CA GLU A 36 9.30 -1.51 14.05
C GLU A 36 8.55 -1.01 12.82
N ARG A 37 8.43 -1.82 11.75
CA ARG A 37 7.61 -1.48 10.57
C ARG A 37 6.14 -1.32 10.95
N LYS A 38 5.58 -2.28 11.70
CA LYS A 38 4.20 -2.20 12.20
C LYS A 38 3.97 -0.98 13.09
N ARG A 39 4.94 -0.60 13.94
CA ARG A 39 4.86 0.62 14.76
C ARG A 39 4.94 1.91 13.92
N LYS A 40 5.73 1.92 12.84
CA LYS A 40 5.82 3.06 11.91
C LYS A 40 4.55 3.22 11.07
N GLU A 41 3.88 2.13 10.70
CA GLU A 41 2.59 2.15 9.99
C GLU A 41 1.44 2.56 10.93
N ALA A 42 1.47 2.15 12.19
CA ALA A 42 0.43 2.48 13.17
C ALA A 42 0.50 3.93 13.71
N MET A 43 1.64 4.60 13.57
CA MET A 43 1.83 5.98 14.05
C MET A 43 1.50 6.97 12.92
N PRO A 44 0.49 7.85 13.06
CA PRO A 44 0.27 8.92 12.10
C PRO A 44 1.51 9.82 12.07
N GLN A 45 1.99 10.20 10.89
CA GLN A 45 3.16 11.05 10.73
C GLN A 45 2.86 12.48 11.22
N LYS A 46 3.00 12.69 12.53
CA LYS A 46 2.68 13.95 13.25
C LYS A 46 3.41 15.17 12.68
N SER A 47 4.57 14.96 12.08
CA SER A 47 5.39 16.02 11.48
C SER A 47 4.81 16.62 10.19
N ARG A 48 3.78 16.02 9.60
CA ARG A 48 3.13 16.52 8.37
C ARG A 48 1.77 17.18 8.61
N LEU A 49 1.30 17.21 9.85
CA LEU A 49 -0.03 17.73 10.19
C LEU A 49 0.08 19.21 10.62
N VAL A 50 -0.69 20.08 9.97
CA VAL A 50 -0.74 21.52 10.28
C VAL A 50 -2.20 21.94 10.55
N GLY A 51 -2.40 22.92 11.43
CA GLY A 51 -3.71 23.54 11.67
C GLY A 51 -4.72 22.60 12.33
N ALA A 52 -5.94 22.55 11.77
CA ALA A 52 -7.07 21.79 12.32
C ALA A 52 -6.77 20.29 12.50
N ALA A 53 -5.96 19.71 11.63
CA ALA A 53 -5.58 18.30 11.71
C ALA A 53 -4.71 18.01 12.94
N LEU A 54 -3.79 18.91 13.31
CA LEU A 54 -2.95 18.76 14.50
C LEU A 54 -3.77 18.88 15.80
N GLN A 55 -4.72 19.81 15.84
CA GLN A 55 -5.62 19.97 16.98
C GLN A 55 -6.54 18.76 17.19
N ALA A 56 -7.02 18.14 16.09
CA ALA A 56 -7.83 16.93 16.16
C ALA A 56 -7.04 15.72 16.71
N VAL A 57 -5.77 15.56 16.33
CA VAL A 57 -4.91 14.50 16.87
C VAL A 57 -4.60 14.74 18.35
N ALA A 58 -4.30 15.98 18.76
CA ALA A 58 -4.05 16.31 20.17
C ALA A 58 -5.25 16.00 21.07
N ARG A 59 -6.48 16.36 20.66
CA ARG A 59 -7.71 16.05 21.40
C ARG A 59 -7.97 14.54 21.51
N ARG A 60 -7.66 13.78 20.46
CA ARG A 60 -7.79 12.32 20.48
C ARG A 60 -6.79 11.69 21.46
N GLU A 61 -5.56 12.20 21.50
CA GLU A 61 -4.51 11.72 22.41
C GLU A 61 -4.83 12.04 23.88
N GLU A 62 -5.38 13.22 24.18
CA GLU A 62 -5.84 13.55 25.53
C GLU A 62 -7.01 12.67 25.96
N ARG A 63 -7.99 12.44 25.08
CA ARG A 63 -9.11 11.53 25.37
C ARG A 63 -8.64 10.10 25.59
N GLU A 64 -7.65 9.64 24.85
CA GLU A 64 -7.07 8.30 25.03
C GLU A 64 -6.26 8.20 26.32
N ARG A 65 -5.54 9.26 26.73
CA ARG A 65 -4.86 9.32 28.03
C ARG A 65 -5.84 9.30 29.18
N LEU A 66 -6.87 10.16 29.14
CA LEU A 66 -7.95 10.16 30.13
C LEU A 66 -8.68 8.83 30.17
N ALA A 67 -8.89 8.17 29.02
CA ALA A 67 -9.48 6.83 28.98
C ALA A 67 -8.55 5.75 29.54
N LYS A 68 -7.22 5.84 29.36
CA LYS A 68 -6.24 4.94 29.98
C LYS A 68 -6.11 5.19 31.46
N GLU A 69 -6.15 6.45 31.90
CA GLU A 69 -6.16 6.84 33.31
C GLU A 69 -7.46 6.41 33.99
N ALA A 70 -8.61 6.55 33.32
CA ALA A 70 -9.87 6.02 33.79
C ALA A 70 -9.85 4.48 33.86
N LYS A 71 -9.34 3.79 32.83
CA LYS A 71 -9.15 2.33 32.88
C LYS A 71 -8.19 1.90 33.99
N LYS A 72 -7.14 2.68 34.25
CA LYS A 72 -6.18 2.43 35.34
C LYS A 72 -6.78 2.71 36.72
N ALA A 73 -7.65 3.71 36.83
CA ALA A 73 -8.38 4.04 38.06
C ALA A 73 -9.49 3.03 38.36
N VAL A 74 -10.15 2.47 37.34
CA VAL A 74 -11.10 1.36 37.47
C VAL A 74 -10.37 0.04 37.80
N ALA A 75 -9.10 -0.11 37.42
CA ALA A 75 -8.26 -1.26 37.73
C ALA A 75 -7.50 -1.15 39.09
N GLY A 76 -7.93 -0.26 39.98
CA GLY A 76 -7.36 -0.11 41.32
C GLY A 76 -8.12 -0.88 42.39
N GLU A 77 -7.45 -1.88 42.97
CA GLU A 77 -7.81 -2.70 44.15
C GLU A 77 -8.94 -3.73 43.96
N ASP A 78 -8.69 -4.72 43.10
CA ASP A 78 -8.79 -6.17 43.35
C ASP A 78 -8.78 -6.91 42.00
N GLY A 79 -7.89 -7.90 41.85
CA GLY A 79 -7.87 -8.75 40.65
C GLY A 79 -6.61 -8.67 39.78
N GLN A 80 -5.41 -8.81 40.37
CA GLN A 80 -4.19 -9.10 39.60
C GLN A 80 -4.15 -10.55 39.05
N GLU A 81 -5.25 -11.31 39.13
CA GLU A 81 -5.30 -12.71 38.70
C GLU A 81 -6.25 -12.98 37.51
N GLU A 82 -7.18 -12.07 37.15
CA GLU A 82 -8.21 -12.39 36.15
C GLU A 82 -7.87 -12.00 34.70
N VAL A 83 -7.02 -10.99 34.46
CA VAL A 83 -6.65 -10.60 33.08
C VAL A 83 -5.71 -11.63 32.39
N LYS A 84 -5.02 -12.47 33.18
CA LYS A 84 -4.22 -13.59 32.62
C LYS A 84 -5.06 -14.81 32.27
N LYS A 85 -6.30 -14.92 32.75
CA LYS A 85 -7.20 -16.03 32.41
C LYS A 85 -7.95 -15.77 31.10
N GLU A 86 -8.32 -14.53 30.80
CA GLU A 86 -9.07 -14.22 29.58
C GLU A 86 -8.19 -14.33 28.31
N GLU A 87 -6.94 -13.86 28.31
CA GLU A 87 -6.04 -14.05 27.15
C GLU A 87 -5.59 -15.52 26.95
N ALA A 88 -5.70 -16.38 27.98
CA ALA A 88 -5.36 -17.80 27.86
C ALA A 88 -6.51 -18.64 27.27
N VAL A 89 -7.77 -18.24 27.51
CA VAL A 89 -8.96 -18.96 26.99
C VAL A 89 -9.13 -18.73 25.47
N ASP A 90 -8.75 -17.56 24.96
CA ASP A 90 -8.81 -17.26 23.51
C ASP A 90 -7.71 -17.95 22.67
N VAL A 91 -6.62 -18.40 23.29
CA VAL A 91 -5.54 -19.14 22.60
C VAL A 91 -5.86 -20.63 22.52
N GLU A 92 -6.44 -21.22 23.57
CA GLU A 92 -6.81 -22.65 23.56
C GLU A 92 -8.05 -22.97 22.69
N MET A 93 -8.95 -22.01 22.45
CA MET A 93 -10.06 -22.22 21.50
C MET A 93 -9.61 -22.17 20.03
N LYS A 94 -8.41 -21.67 19.74
CA LYS A 94 -7.88 -21.55 18.37
C LYS A 94 -7.03 -22.73 17.94
N GLU A 95 -6.45 -23.46 18.88
CA GLU A 95 -5.66 -24.67 18.58
C GLU A 95 -6.53 -25.92 18.42
N LYS A 96 -7.76 -25.95 18.95
CA LYS A 96 -8.72 -27.06 18.72
C LYS A 96 -9.51 -26.99 17.41
N GLN A 97 -9.31 -25.95 16.59
CA GLN A 97 -9.97 -25.82 15.28
C GLN A 97 -9.07 -26.20 14.11
N ALA A 98 -7.83 -26.65 14.37
CA ALA A 98 -6.84 -27.00 13.34
C ALA A 98 -6.70 -28.51 13.08
N GLU A 99 -7.39 -29.36 13.84
CA GLU A 99 -7.37 -30.82 13.66
C GLU A 99 -8.80 -31.33 13.46
N GLY A 100 -9.26 -31.27 12.22
CA GLY A 100 -10.60 -31.65 11.80
C GLY A 100 -10.70 -31.71 10.28
N GLU A 101 -9.79 -32.45 9.65
CA GLU A 101 -9.85 -32.81 8.24
C GLU A 101 -10.06 -34.33 8.16
N ALA A 102 -11.29 -34.75 7.86
CA ALA A 102 -11.60 -35.89 7.00
C ALA A 102 -13.13 -36.06 6.85
N ASP A 103 -13.52 -36.14 5.57
CA ASP A 103 -14.66 -36.88 5.02
C ASP A 103 -16.06 -36.26 5.02
N GLY A 104 -16.38 -35.68 3.84
CA GLY A 104 -17.55 -36.07 3.05
C GLY A 104 -18.86 -35.36 3.33
N VAL A 105 -19.31 -34.53 2.38
CA VAL A 105 -20.48 -34.77 1.50
C VAL A 105 -20.64 -33.53 0.62
N GLU A 106 -20.60 -33.76 -0.69
CA GLU A 106 -20.99 -32.79 -1.72
C GLU A 106 -22.51 -32.60 -1.61
N GLU A 107 -22.95 -31.55 -0.91
CA GLU A 107 -24.31 -31.04 -1.04
C GLU A 107 -24.33 -29.93 -2.08
N GLU A 108 -25.05 -30.21 -3.16
CA GLU A 108 -25.42 -29.26 -4.21
C GLU A 108 -26.27 -28.14 -3.61
N ASN A 109 -25.60 -27.08 -3.14
CA ASN A 109 -26.28 -25.86 -2.74
C ASN A 109 -26.56 -25.04 -4.01
N GLU A 110 -27.78 -25.17 -4.55
CA GLU A 110 -28.36 -24.21 -5.51
C GLU A 110 -28.64 -22.87 -4.80
N GLY A 111 -27.61 -22.27 -4.22
CA GLY A 111 -27.62 -20.87 -3.86
C GLY A 111 -27.48 -20.04 -5.12
N GLU A 112 -28.32 -19.02 -5.28
CA GLU A 112 -28.18 -18.00 -6.33
C GLU A 112 -26.71 -17.67 -6.52
N LYS A 113 -26.16 -18.03 -7.70
CA LYS A 113 -24.74 -17.85 -8.01
C LYS A 113 -24.45 -16.37 -7.83
N ARG A 114 -23.76 -16.02 -6.74
CA ARG A 114 -23.33 -14.65 -6.50
C ARG A 114 -22.49 -14.27 -7.71
N ASP A 115 -22.86 -13.21 -8.41
CA ASP A 115 -22.06 -12.64 -9.50
C ASP A 115 -20.77 -12.10 -8.90
N LEU A 116 -19.81 -13.01 -8.71
CA LEU A 116 -18.47 -12.68 -8.28
C LEU A 116 -17.78 -12.03 -9.49
N PRO A 117 -17.34 -10.76 -9.39
CA PRO A 117 -16.64 -10.13 -10.48
C PRO A 117 -15.41 -10.96 -10.81
N SER A 118 -15.36 -11.45 -12.04
CA SER A 118 -14.21 -12.18 -12.56
C SER A 118 -13.05 -11.20 -12.76
N TYR A 119 -11.81 -11.68 -12.76
CA TYR A 119 -10.65 -10.82 -13.01
C TYR A 119 -10.81 -9.99 -14.30
N SER A 120 -11.47 -10.57 -15.32
CA SER A 120 -11.76 -9.92 -16.60
C SER A 120 -12.86 -8.84 -16.55
N SER A 121 -13.70 -8.80 -15.52
CA SER A 121 -14.75 -7.77 -15.40
C SER A 121 -14.26 -6.50 -14.68
N VAL A 122 -13.06 -6.53 -14.09
CA VAL A 122 -12.49 -5.38 -13.37
C VAL A 122 -11.69 -4.52 -14.35
N GLU A 123 -12.24 -3.37 -14.72
CA GLU A 123 -11.56 -2.38 -15.55
C GLU A 123 -10.54 -1.57 -14.73
N ALA A 124 -9.41 -1.21 -15.35
CA ALA A 124 -8.38 -0.41 -14.71
C ALA A 124 -8.87 1.03 -14.47
N PRO A 125 -8.58 1.63 -13.30
CA PRO A 125 -8.92 3.03 -13.06
C PRO A 125 -8.11 3.95 -13.99
N PRO A 126 -8.65 5.13 -14.35
CA PRO A 126 -7.96 6.07 -15.22
C PRO A 126 -6.70 6.65 -14.56
N SER A 127 -5.74 7.08 -15.38
CA SER A 127 -4.50 7.68 -14.89
C SER A 127 -4.73 9.07 -14.28
N LEU A 128 -4.21 9.32 -13.09
CA LEU A 128 -4.23 10.64 -12.44
C LEU A 128 -3.07 11.56 -12.84
N GLN A 129 -2.03 11.02 -13.48
CA GLN A 129 -0.88 11.80 -13.91
C GLN A 129 -1.16 12.49 -15.25
N PRO A 130 -0.79 13.77 -15.41
CA PRO A 130 -0.97 14.47 -16.67
C PRO A 130 -0.09 13.82 -17.76
N ALA A 131 -0.71 13.48 -18.88
CA ALA A 131 0.00 12.89 -20.02
C ALA A 131 0.95 13.92 -20.66
N LYS A 132 2.14 13.45 -21.04
CA LYS A 132 3.10 14.25 -21.82
C LYS A 132 2.56 14.43 -23.24
N LYS A 133 2.75 15.63 -23.79
CA LYS A 133 2.34 15.95 -25.16
C LYS A 133 3.51 15.72 -26.11
N TYR A 134 3.26 14.94 -27.15
CA TYR A 134 4.20 14.67 -28.23
C TYR A 134 3.63 15.21 -29.54
N CYS A 135 4.53 15.51 -30.47
CA CYS A 135 4.24 15.97 -31.81
C CYS A 135 3.62 14.84 -32.61
N ASP A 136 2.49 15.11 -33.27
CA ASP A 136 1.76 14.06 -33.99
C ASP A 136 2.51 13.62 -35.27
N VAL A 137 3.41 14.46 -35.79
CA VAL A 137 4.19 14.18 -37.02
C VAL A 137 5.53 13.54 -36.69
N THR A 138 6.28 14.07 -35.72
CA THR A 138 7.68 13.66 -35.46
C THR A 138 7.88 12.84 -34.19
N GLY A 139 6.90 12.80 -33.28
CA GLY A 139 7.03 12.11 -31.99
C GLY A 139 7.92 12.81 -30.95
N LEU A 140 8.52 13.96 -31.27
CA LEU A 140 9.26 14.79 -30.30
C LEU A 140 8.29 15.43 -29.29
N ILE A 141 8.78 15.91 -28.15
CA ILE A 141 7.95 16.60 -27.16
C ILE A 141 7.33 17.86 -27.78
N ALA A 142 6.01 18.01 -27.77
CA ALA A 142 5.35 19.16 -28.39
C ALA A 142 4.94 20.20 -27.33
N PRO A 143 5.58 21.38 -27.28
CA PRO A 143 5.16 22.48 -26.42
C PRO A 143 3.95 23.23 -26.98
N TYR A 144 3.65 23.11 -28.28
CA TYR A 144 2.61 23.91 -28.96
C TYR A 144 1.52 23.07 -29.61
N THR A 145 0.38 23.70 -29.88
CA THR A 145 -0.79 23.07 -30.52
C THR A 145 -1.44 24.04 -31.49
N ASP A 146 -1.83 23.54 -32.65
CA ASP A 146 -2.43 24.32 -33.72
C ASP A 146 -3.89 24.66 -33.43
N PRO A 147 -4.32 25.92 -33.54
CA PRO A 147 -5.71 26.30 -33.30
C PRO A 147 -6.66 25.87 -34.43
N LYS A 148 -6.14 25.62 -35.64
CA LYS A 148 -6.94 25.25 -36.81
C LYS A 148 -7.18 23.74 -36.90
N SER A 149 -6.11 22.95 -36.79
CA SER A 149 -6.13 21.49 -36.95
C SER A 149 -6.17 20.76 -35.61
N GLY A 150 -5.80 21.38 -34.49
CA GLY A 150 -5.67 20.69 -33.20
C GLY A 150 -4.46 19.74 -33.11
N LEU A 151 -3.57 19.78 -34.11
CA LEU A 151 -2.33 19.01 -34.14
C LEU A 151 -1.28 19.63 -33.21
N ARG A 152 -0.44 18.77 -32.61
CA ARG A 152 0.65 19.15 -31.72
C ARG A 152 1.94 19.18 -32.50
N TYR A 153 2.74 20.24 -32.32
CA TYR A 153 4.00 20.43 -33.04
C TYR A 153 5.15 20.87 -32.11
N HIS A 154 6.39 20.57 -32.55
CA HIS A 154 7.60 20.89 -31.79
C HIS A 154 8.26 22.22 -32.21
N SER A 155 8.48 22.39 -33.51
CA SER A 155 9.22 23.51 -34.11
C SER A 155 8.41 24.21 -35.21
N VAL A 156 8.89 25.38 -35.63
CA VAL A 156 8.26 26.19 -36.69
C VAL A 156 8.26 25.44 -38.03
N GLU A 157 9.31 24.68 -38.33
CA GLU A 157 9.43 23.87 -39.54
C GLU A 157 8.30 22.83 -39.67
N VAL A 158 7.95 22.17 -38.55
CA VAL A 158 6.85 21.21 -38.54
C VAL A 158 5.50 21.92 -38.74
N TYR A 159 5.35 23.12 -38.18
CA TYR A 159 4.15 23.92 -38.36
C TYR A 159 3.95 24.37 -39.82
N GLU A 160 5.03 24.69 -40.53
CA GLU A 160 4.98 25.01 -41.97
C GLU A 160 4.51 23.81 -42.80
N ILE A 161 4.96 22.60 -42.45
CA ILE A 161 4.51 21.35 -43.08
C ILE A 161 3.01 21.13 -42.80
N ILE A 162 2.57 21.29 -41.54
CA ILE A 162 1.16 21.11 -41.17
C ILE A 162 0.25 22.10 -41.91
N LYS A 163 0.70 23.34 -42.13
CA LYS A 163 -0.06 24.33 -42.93
C LYS A 163 -0.28 23.92 -44.39
N GLN A 164 0.63 23.11 -44.94
CA GLN A 164 0.56 22.60 -46.32
C GLN A 164 -0.25 21.31 -46.43
N PHE A 165 -0.75 20.75 -45.33
CA PHE A 165 -1.55 19.56 -45.36
C PHE A 165 -2.85 19.77 -46.15
N GLY A 166 -3.14 18.77 -46.99
CA GLY A 166 -4.39 18.70 -47.73
C GLY A 166 -5.58 18.43 -46.80
N PRO A 167 -6.82 18.69 -47.26
CA PRO A 167 -8.01 18.43 -46.48
C PRO A 167 -8.09 16.94 -46.10
N GLY A 168 -8.34 16.67 -44.81
CA GLY A 168 -8.52 15.31 -44.27
C GLY A 168 -7.27 14.64 -43.72
N VAL A 169 -6.06 15.12 -44.05
CA VAL A 169 -4.80 14.61 -43.49
C VAL A 169 -4.74 14.86 -41.97
N ASP A 170 -5.19 16.03 -41.53
CA ASP A 170 -5.25 16.40 -40.11
C ASP A 170 -6.08 15.39 -39.31
N ASN A 171 -7.25 15.01 -39.84
CA ASN A 171 -8.13 14.04 -39.19
C ASN A 171 -7.52 12.64 -39.15
N ALA A 172 -6.71 12.25 -40.13
CA ALA A 172 -5.99 10.98 -40.09
C ALA A 172 -4.98 10.95 -38.93
N TYR A 173 -4.20 12.02 -38.75
CA TYR A 173 -3.26 12.13 -37.63
C TYR A 173 -3.98 12.20 -36.27
N LEU A 174 -5.08 12.96 -36.17
CA LEU A 174 -5.88 13.00 -34.94
C LEU A 174 -6.51 11.64 -34.61
N SER A 175 -6.94 10.89 -35.61
CA SER A 175 -7.50 9.54 -35.43
C SER A 175 -6.47 8.57 -34.88
N LEU A 176 -5.21 8.66 -35.31
CA LEU A 176 -4.11 7.88 -34.74
C LEU A 176 -3.87 8.18 -33.25
N ARG A 177 -4.06 9.44 -32.84
CA ARG A 177 -3.99 9.85 -31.42
C ARG A 177 -5.20 9.39 -30.60
N GLY A 178 -6.31 9.07 -31.26
CA GLY A 178 -7.60 8.77 -30.61
C GLY A 178 -8.48 10.01 -30.39
N ASP A 179 -8.09 11.18 -30.92
CA ASP A 179 -8.88 12.43 -30.84
C ASP A 179 -9.68 12.70 -32.13
N GLY A 180 -9.64 11.79 -33.10
CA GLY A 180 -10.35 11.93 -34.38
C GLY A 180 -11.86 11.85 -34.19
N SER A 181 -12.56 12.96 -34.38
CA SER A 181 -14.02 12.98 -34.43
C SER A 181 -14.50 12.83 -35.87
N GLN A 182 -15.03 11.65 -36.20
CA GLN A 182 -15.85 11.50 -37.40
C GLN A 182 -17.28 11.87 -37.00
N ILE A 183 -17.81 12.94 -37.60
CA ILE A 183 -19.23 13.28 -37.46
C ILE A 183 -20.00 12.16 -38.17
N LYS A 184 -20.77 11.39 -37.39
CA LYS A 184 -21.67 10.35 -37.91
C LYS A 184 -22.93 10.96 -38.49
#